data_AF-A0A0F2S303-F1
#
_entry.id   AF-A0A0F2S303-F1
#
_cell.length_a   1.000
_cell.length_b   1.000
_cell.length_c   1.000
_cell.angle_alpha   90.00
_cell.angle_beta   90.00
_cell.angle_gamma   90.00
#
_symmetry.space_group_name_H-M   'P 1'
#
loop_
_entity.id
_entity.type
_entity.pdbx_description
1 polymer ?
#
loop_
_entity_poly.entity_id
_entity_poly.type
_entity_poly.pdbx_seq_one_letter_code
_entity_poly.pdbx_strand_id
1 'polypeptide(L)'
;MTDPSGIDKLVVMLASVATWLSGEVGRVLLAGASGGLVRWLVQEKRRLRDGVIAVVAGAPSAFYLGPAVPGLMEFAGMRVADSPNMTQTFGFLAGLGGMSLAKALIGLIEARVTSGSEEQR
;
A
#
# COMPACT_ATOMS: atom_id res chain seq x y z
N MET A 1 -21.65 -10.36 39.22
CA MET A 1 -20.67 -9.95 38.20
C MET A 1 -20.82 -10.95 37.07
N THR A 2 -21.64 -10.64 36.06
CA THR A 2 -21.95 -11.56 34.96
C THR A 2 -20.75 -11.64 34.03
N ASP A 3 -20.26 -12.85 33.76
CA ASP A 3 -19.19 -13.04 32.80
C ASP A 3 -19.62 -12.53 31.42
N PRO A 4 -18.79 -11.72 30.74
CA PRO A 4 -19.11 -11.22 29.42
C PRO A 4 -19.29 -12.38 28.46
N SER A 5 -20.39 -12.35 27.71
CA SER A 5 -20.73 -13.37 26.72
C SER A 5 -19.66 -13.41 25.63
N GLY A 6 -19.55 -14.53 24.91
CA GLY A 6 -18.62 -14.65 23.77
C GLY A 6 -18.86 -13.56 22.70
N ILE A 7 -20.10 -13.09 22.57
CA ILE A 7 -20.48 -12.00 21.67
C ILE A 7 -19.92 -10.67 22.16
N ASP A 8 -20.01 -10.37 23.46
CA ASP A 8 -19.46 -9.12 24.03
C ASP A 8 -17.95 -9.02 23.80
N LYS A 9 -17.23 -10.13 23.98
CA LYS A 9 -15.79 -10.19 23.69
C LYS A 9 -15.49 -9.91 22.21
N LEU A 10 -16.29 -10.46 21.31
CA LEU A 10 -16.14 -10.26 19.87
C LEU A 10 -16.46 -8.80 19.47
N VAL A 11 -17.53 -8.22 20.01
CA VAL A 11 -17.89 -6.82 19.77
C VAL A 11 -16.81 -5.88 20.28
N VAL A 12 -16.29 -6.11 21.50
CA VAL A 12 -15.18 -5.31 22.04
C VAL A 12 -13.94 -5.45 21.16
N MET A 13 -13.59 -6.66 20.72
CA MET A 13 -12.43 -6.87 19.85
C MET A 13 -12.57 -6.14 18.51
N LEU A 14 -13.75 -6.21 17.87
CA LEU A 14 -14.04 -5.49 16.63
C LEU A 14 -14.01 -3.97 16.84
N ALA A 15 -14.59 -3.48 17.93
CA ALA A 15 -14.57 -2.06 18.27
C ALA A 15 -13.15 -1.54 18.51
N SER A 16 -12.29 -2.34 19.18
CA SER A 16 -10.87 -2.00 19.38
C SER A 16 -10.11 -1.92 18.05
N VAL A 17 -10.33 -2.88 17.15
CA VAL A 17 -9.72 -2.86 15.80
C VAL A 17 -10.20 -1.67 14.99
N ALA A 18 -11.51 -1.41 14.99
CA ALA A 18 -12.09 -0.27 14.27
C ALA A 18 -11.58 1.08 14.81
N THR A 19 -11.45 1.20 16.13
CA THR A 19 -10.89 2.39 16.78
C THR A 19 -9.43 2.58 16.37
N TRP A 20 -8.63 1.52 16.37
CA TRP A 20 -7.23 1.58 15.93
C TRP A 20 -7.10 1.97 14.45
N LEU A 21 -7.94 1.42 13.58
CA LEU A 21 -8.01 1.78 12.16
C LEU A 21 -8.44 3.24 11.92
N SER A 22 -9.21 3.84 12.83
CA SER A 22 -9.61 5.25 12.77
C SER A 22 -8.48 6.23 13.14
N GLY A 23 -7.38 5.74 13.71
CA GLY A 23 -6.19 6.53 14.01
C GLY A 23 -5.46 7.00 12.74
N GLU A 24 -4.50 7.91 12.91
CA GLU A 24 -3.65 8.47 11.85
C GLU A 24 -3.01 7.36 10.99
N VAL A 25 -2.33 6.42 11.67
CA VAL A 25 -1.64 5.29 11.04
C VAL A 25 -2.63 4.35 10.35
N GLY A 26 -3.76 4.05 11.00
CA GLY A 26 -4.81 3.21 10.44
C GLY A 26 -5.38 3.77 9.14
N ARG A 27 -5.65 5.08 9.09
CA ARG A 27 -6.12 5.77 7.89
C ARG A 27 -5.11 5.72 6.75
N VAL A 28 -3.81 5.87 7.03
CA VAL A 28 -2.75 5.76 6.01
C VAL A 28 -2.66 4.33 5.47
N LEU A 29 -2.72 3.31 6.33
CA LEU A 29 -2.72 1.91 5.90
C LEU A 29 -3.95 1.58 5.05
N LEU A 30 -5.14 2.06 5.44
CA LEU A 30 -6.37 1.90 4.66
C LEU A 30 -6.28 2.61 3.31
N ALA A 31 -5.68 3.81 3.28
CA ALA A 31 -5.43 4.53 2.03
C ALA A 31 -4.55 3.70 1.09
N GLY A 32 -3.42 3.15 1.55
CA GLY A 32 -2.60 2.29 0.69
C GLY A 32 -3.26 0.96 0.32
N ALA A 33 -3.99 0.34 1.23
CA ALA A 33 -4.75 -0.88 0.96
C ALA A 33 -5.80 -0.65 -0.15
N SER A 34 -6.51 0.48 -0.09
CA SER A 34 -7.47 0.87 -1.13
C SER A 34 -6.78 1.22 -2.45
N GLY A 35 -5.58 1.81 -2.45
CA GLY A 35 -4.77 1.98 -3.66
C GLY A 35 -4.42 0.64 -4.32
N GLY A 36 -3.99 -0.34 -3.52
CA GLY A 36 -3.76 -1.71 -3.99
C GLY A 36 -5.01 -2.37 -4.55
N LEU A 37 -6.16 -2.16 -3.91
CA LEU A 37 -7.46 -2.66 -4.37
C LEU A 37 -7.85 -2.06 -5.72
N VAL A 38 -7.81 -0.73 -5.86
CA VAL A 38 -8.16 -0.04 -7.10
C VAL A 38 -7.26 -0.51 -8.24
N ARG A 39 -5.95 -0.65 -7.99
CA ARG A 39 -5.00 -1.20 -8.96
C ARG A 39 -5.42 -2.60 -9.42
N TRP A 40 -5.77 -3.50 -8.50
CA TRP A 40 -6.25 -4.84 -8.86
C TRP A 40 -7.55 -4.81 -9.66
N LEU A 41 -8.50 -3.94 -9.30
CA LEU A 41 -9.75 -3.79 -10.04
C LEU A 41 -9.52 -3.32 -11.48
N VAL A 42 -8.51 -2.49 -11.72
CA VAL A 42 -8.17 -1.99 -13.06
C VAL A 42 -7.39 -3.03 -13.88
N GLN A 43 -6.89 -4.11 -13.29
CA GLN A 43 -6.20 -5.16 -14.03
C GLN A 43 -7.15 -5.99 -14.90
N GLU A 44 -6.69 -6.29 -16.11
CA GLU A 44 -7.43 -7.02 -17.13
C GLU A 44 -7.65 -8.50 -16.77
N LYS A 45 -6.67 -9.14 -16.09
CA LYS A 45 -6.75 -10.52 -15.60
C LYS A 45 -6.95 -10.56 -14.09
N ARG A 46 -8.20 -10.49 -13.65
CA ARG A 46 -8.55 -10.47 -12.22
C ARG A 46 -8.50 -11.86 -11.60
N ARG A 47 -7.35 -12.23 -11.02
CA ARG A 47 -7.27 -13.37 -10.11
C ARG A 47 -7.52 -12.88 -8.69
N LEU A 48 -8.44 -13.54 -7.96
CA LEU A 48 -8.78 -13.17 -6.57
C LEU A 48 -7.55 -13.19 -5.65
N ARG A 49 -6.65 -14.17 -5.84
CA ARG A 49 -5.39 -14.28 -5.10
C ARG A 49 -4.51 -13.03 -5.29
N ASP A 50 -4.43 -12.51 -6.50
CA ASP A 50 -3.61 -11.33 -6.80
C ASP A 50 -4.22 -10.06 -6.18
N GLY A 51 -5.56 -10.03 -6.03
CA GLY A 51 -6.27 -8.96 -5.35
C GLY A 51 -5.97 -8.91 -3.86
N VAL A 52 -6.01 -10.06 -3.18
CA VAL A 52 -5.64 -10.15 -1.75
C VAL A 52 -4.19 -9.69 -1.56
N ILE A 53 -3.28 -10.16 -2.41
CA ILE A 53 -1.86 -9.75 -2.34
C ILE A 53 -1.73 -8.24 -2.58
N ALA A 54 -2.45 -7.67 -3.55
CA ALA A 54 -2.39 -6.24 -3.85
C ALA A 54 -2.89 -5.37 -2.68
N VAL A 55 -3.98 -5.76 -2.01
CA VAL A 55 -4.49 -5.06 -0.82
C VAL A 55 -3.51 -5.14 0.35
N VAL A 56 -3.03 -6.36 0.66
CA VAL A 56 -2.10 -6.60 1.75
C VAL A 56 -0.75 -5.92 1.52
N ALA A 57 -0.27 -5.85 0.27
CA ALA A 57 0.96 -5.14 -0.08
C ALA A 57 0.76 -3.62 -0.14
N GLY A 58 -0.45 -3.16 -0.48
CA GLY A 58 -0.79 -1.73 -0.54
C GLY A 58 -0.69 -1.04 0.83
N ALA A 59 -1.14 -1.70 1.90
CA ALA A 59 -1.08 -1.16 3.26
C ALA A 59 0.35 -0.79 3.73
N PRO A 60 1.34 -1.71 3.75
CA PRO A 60 2.71 -1.38 4.14
C PRO A 60 3.38 -0.45 3.13
N SER A 61 3.01 -0.52 1.84
CA SER A 61 3.49 0.45 0.83
C SER A 61 3.11 1.87 1.22
N ALA A 62 1.92 2.10 1.76
CA ALA A 62 1.51 3.41 2.27
C ALA A 62 2.46 3.95 3.34
N PHE A 63 2.92 3.09 4.25
CA PHE A 63 3.75 3.48 5.38
C PHE A 63 5.20 3.75 4.96
N TYR A 64 5.78 2.89 4.10
CA TYR A 64 7.19 3.00 3.71
C TYR A 64 7.42 3.89 2.49
N LEU A 65 6.53 3.86 1.50
CA LEU A 65 6.67 4.62 0.26
C LEU A 65 5.91 5.95 0.30
N GLY A 66 4.89 6.09 1.16
CA GLY A 66 4.09 7.32 1.29
C GLY A 66 4.94 8.59 1.43
N PRO A 67 5.96 8.64 2.32
CA PRO A 67 6.84 9.81 2.46
C PRO A 67 7.67 10.16 1.21
N ALA A 68 7.89 9.20 0.32
CA ALA A 68 8.65 9.42 -0.93
C ALA A 68 7.77 9.95 -2.07
N VAL A 69 6.44 9.79 -1.99
CA VAL A 69 5.51 10.23 -3.05
C VAL A 69 5.56 11.73 -3.31
N PRO A 70 5.59 12.64 -2.31
CA PRO A 70 5.71 14.07 -2.56
C PRO A 70 6.94 14.43 -3.39
N GLY A 71 8.11 13.90 -3.04
CA GLY A 71 9.35 14.16 -3.77
C GLY A 71 9.31 13.64 -5.22
N LEU A 72 8.66 12.50 -5.46
CA LEU A 72 8.40 12.01 -6.82
C LEU A 72 7.46 12.93 -7.60
N MET A 73 6.44 13.47 -6.96
CA MET A 73 5.50 14.40 -7.59
C MET A 73 6.17 15.74 -7.94
N GLU A 74 6.97 16.28 -7.03
CA GLU A 74 7.76 17.50 -7.27
C GLU A 74 8.78 17.30 -8.38
N PHE A 75 9.46 16.15 -8.41
CA PHE A 75 10.36 15.78 -9.50
C PHE A 75 9.64 15.73 -10.86
N ALA A 76 8.38 15.27 -10.87
CA ALA A 76 7.54 15.28 -12.06
C ALA A 76 6.96 16.68 -12.41
N GLY A 77 7.34 17.73 -11.68
CA GLY A 77 6.89 19.11 -11.91
C GLY A 77 5.51 19.43 -11.32
N MET A 78 4.95 18.55 -10.49
CA MET A 78 3.68 18.80 -9.81
C MET A 78 3.89 19.59 -8.52
N ARG A 79 3.06 20.61 -8.30
CA ARG A 79 3.03 21.33 -7.03
C ARG A 79 2.28 20.52 -5.98
N VAL A 80 2.97 20.17 -4.91
CA VAL A 80 2.39 19.49 -3.77
C VAL A 80 1.95 20.54 -2.74
N ALA A 81 0.67 20.54 -2.39
CA ALA A 81 0.15 21.41 -1.34
C ALA A 81 0.39 20.76 0.03
N ASP A 82 0.83 21.54 1.02
CA ASP A 82 0.85 21.11 2.41
C ASP A 82 -0.57 21.15 2.98
N SER A 83 -1.20 19.98 3.06
CA SER A 83 -2.53 19.81 3.66
C SER A 83 -2.57 18.50 4.45
N PRO A 84 -3.26 18.47 5.62
CA PRO A 84 -3.43 17.25 6.41
C PRO A 84 -4.05 16.07 5.62
N ASN A 85 -4.84 16.37 4.58
CA ASN A 85 -5.47 15.35 3.75
C ASN A 85 -4.48 14.70 2.75
N MET A 86 -3.34 15.34 2.48
CA MET A 86 -2.38 14.87 1.48
C MET A 86 -1.61 13.63 1.95
N THR A 87 -1.39 13.47 3.26
CA THR A 87 -0.75 12.26 3.82
C THR A 87 -1.49 10.97 3.42
N GLN A 88 -2.82 11.00 3.46
CA GLN A 88 -3.65 9.86 3.06
C GLN A 88 -3.60 9.66 1.54
N THR A 89 -3.64 10.74 0.76
CA THR A 89 -3.47 10.69 -0.70
C THR A 89 -2.13 10.09 -1.10
N PHE A 90 -1.03 10.47 -0.44
CA PHE A 90 0.29 9.88 -0.69
C PHE A 90 0.33 8.41 -0.32
N GLY A 91 -0.29 8.01 0.80
CA GLY A 91 -0.46 6.61 1.17
C GLY A 91 -1.23 5.82 0.09
N PHE A 92 -2.31 6.39 -0.44
CA PHE A 92 -3.08 5.80 -1.53
C PHE A 92 -2.29 5.66 -2.83
N LEU A 93 -1.57 6.71 -3.24
CA LEU A 93 -0.71 6.70 -4.43
C LEU A 93 0.44 5.71 -4.28
N ALA A 94 1.03 5.63 -3.09
CA ALA A 94 2.01 4.61 -2.74
C ALA A 94 1.42 3.19 -2.85
N GLY A 95 0.17 2.98 -2.41
CA GLY A 95 -0.54 1.72 -2.58
C GLY A 95 -0.84 1.35 -4.04
N LEU A 96 -1.23 2.33 -4.86
CA LEU A 96 -1.42 2.16 -6.30
C LEU A 96 -0.11 1.75 -7.01
N GLY A 97 0.96 2.50 -6.71
CA GLY A 97 2.25 2.39 -7.40
C GLY A 97 3.19 1.32 -6.85
N GLY A 98 3.09 0.97 -5.58
CA GLY A 98 4.09 0.18 -4.85
C GLY A 98 4.41 -1.17 -5.48
N MET A 99 3.38 -1.91 -5.94
CA MET A 99 3.59 -3.20 -6.60
C MET A 99 4.14 -3.04 -8.05
N SER A 100 3.88 -1.92 -8.72
CA SER A 100 4.48 -1.64 -10.03
C SER A 100 5.96 -1.28 -9.88
N LEU A 101 6.28 -0.48 -8.86
CA LEU A 101 7.65 -0.13 -8.51
C LEU A 101 8.45 -1.38 -8.13
N ALA A 102 7.88 -2.27 -7.30
CA ALA A 102 8.53 -3.52 -6.94
C ALA A 102 8.85 -4.39 -8.16
N LYS A 103 7.90 -4.53 -9.10
CA LYS A 103 8.13 -5.27 -10.37
C LYS A 103 9.21 -4.62 -11.24
N ALA A 104 9.20 -3.29 -11.35
CA ALA A 104 10.21 -2.56 -12.11
C ALA A 104 11.62 -2.74 -11.52
N LEU A 105 11.73 -2.68 -10.18
CA LEU A 105 12.99 -2.91 -9.48
C LEU A 105 13.51 -4.34 -9.68
N ILE A 106 12.64 -5.34 -9.54
CA ILE A 106 13.02 -6.75 -9.80
C ILE A 106 13.50 -6.90 -11.23
N GLY A 107 12.77 -6.38 -12.22
CA GLY A 107 13.16 -6.46 -13.62
C GLY A 107 14.50 -5.75 -13.92
N LEU A 108 14.78 -4.62 -13.26
CA LEU A 108 16.06 -3.92 -13.40
C LEU A 108 17.22 -4.74 -12.84
N ILE A 109 17.03 -5.39 -11.69
CA ILE A 109 18.04 -6.26 -11.07
C ILE A 109 18.30 -7.48 -11.96
N GLU A 110 17.25 -8.14 -12.43
CA GLU A 110 17.36 -9.30 -13.33
C GLU A 110 18.09 -8.95 -14.63
N ALA A 111 17.81 -7.78 -15.21
CA ALA A 111 18.49 -7.30 -16.41
C ALA A 111 20.00 -7.12 -16.17
N ARG A 112 20.40 -6.56 -15.01
CA ARG A 112 21.81 -6.37 -14.63
C ARG A 112 22.53 -7.70 -14.40
N VAL A 113 21.86 -8.66 -13.74
CA VAL A 113 22.42 -10.00 -13.51
C VAL A 113 22.64 -10.73 -14.84
N THR A 114 21.70 -10.58 -15.78
CA THR A 114 21.79 -11.22 -17.10
C THR A 114 22.91 -10.61 -17.94
N SER A 115 23.02 -9.27 -18.01
CA SER A 115 24.06 -8.58 -18.78
C SER A 115 25.49 -8.88 -18.29
N GLY A 116 25.68 -9.09 -16.98
CA GLY A 116 26.99 -9.43 -16.42
C GLY A 116 27.45 -10.86 -16.74
N SER A 117 26.52 -11.75 -17.14
CA SER A 117 26.83 -13.14 -17.50
C SER A 117 27.23 -13.33 -18.96
N GLU A 118 26.86 -12.39 -19.84
CA GLU A 118 27.23 -12.41 -21.27
C GLU A 118 28.65 -11.86 -21.51
N GLU A 119 29.16 -10.98 -20.66
CA GLU A 119 30.52 -10.40 -20.77
C GLU A 119 31.63 -11.38 -20.32
N GLN A 120 31.29 -12.54 -19.74
CA GLN A 120 32.23 -13.57 -19.27
C GLN A 120 32.31 -14.81 -20.17
N ARG A 121 31.68 -14.80 -21.35
CA ARG A 121 31.78 -15.86 -22.38
C ARG A 121 32.55 -15.37 -23.60
#